data_AF-F0GWL2-F1
#
_entry.id   AF-F0GWL2-F1
#
_cell.length_a   1.000
_cell.length_b   1.000
_cell.length_c   1.000
_cell.angle_alpha   90.00
_cell.angle_beta   90.00
_cell.angle_gamma   90.00
#
_symmetry.space_group_name_H-M   'P 1'
#
loop_
_entity.id
_entity.type
_entity.pdbx_description
1 polymer ?
#
loop_
_entity_poly.entity_id
_entity_poly.type
_entity_poly.pdbx_seq_one_letter_code
_entity_poly.pdbx_strand_id
1 'polypeptide(L)'
;MPLTIITISKVKNSLRGDLTKWMQEIDAGVYVGNFNSRVRENLWQRIIDNIGDGSATMTYAHRNEIGYTFKTHNTNRNLLDVDGIPLVLVRSDNKEETKIKHGFSKQAKHRKARTYQGKTQAKKYVVVDIETSGLDYEKHKIIEIGAVLTNSQGEVLDKFESLIRQEIKLSNEIIKLTGITDNDLINGGDEKKVLEDFVCFIKNHPLVGYNFNFDMKFLNYNLEKNSLKEITNTTYDLKTYVKREKMFLKNYKLETVLKEYGIKKKVDHRALADALVTVNLASQVNEFLKKL
;
A
#
# COMPACT_ATOMS: atom_id res chain seq x y z
N MET A 1 38.20 -2.34 -5.62
CA MET A 1 38.53 -3.34 -6.67
C MET A 1 37.25 -3.67 -7.43
N PRO A 2 37.23 -3.67 -8.77
CA PRO A 2 35.99 -3.85 -9.53
C PRO A 2 35.49 -5.31 -9.47
N LEU A 3 34.62 -5.59 -8.52
CA LEU A 3 33.95 -6.89 -8.38
C LEU A 3 32.87 -7.05 -9.45
N THR A 4 32.87 -8.18 -10.16
CA THR A 4 31.84 -8.57 -11.13
C THR A 4 31.25 -9.92 -10.70
N ILE A 5 29.92 -9.98 -10.62
CA ILE A 5 29.17 -11.18 -10.26
C ILE A 5 28.23 -11.52 -11.42
N ILE A 6 28.21 -12.76 -11.86
CA ILE A 6 27.33 -13.25 -12.91
C ILE A 6 26.49 -14.39 -12.37
N THR A 7 25.18 -14.28 -12.51
CA THR A 7 24.25 -15.37 -12.22
C THR A 7 23.61 -15.88 -13.50
N ILE A 8 23.58 -17.19 -13.67
CA ILE A 8 23.00 -17.86 -14.84
C ILE A 8 22.08 -19.00 -14.43
N SER A 9 20.94 -19.12 -15.10
CA SER A 9 19.97 -20.20 -14.88
C SER A 9 19.54 -20.82 -16.20
N LYS A 10 19.25 -22.13 -16.19
CA LYS A 10 18.80 -22.90 -17.37
C LYS A 10 19.72 -22.79 -18.61
N VAL A 11 21.03 -22.77 -18.42
CA VAL A 11 22.02 -22.70 -19.52
C VAL A 11 22.71 -24.04 -19.78
N LYS A 12 23.27 -24.21 -20.98
CA LYS A 12 24.08 -25.38 -21.36
C LYS A 12 25.38 -25.47 -20.56
N ASN A 13 25.86 -26.69 -20.30
CA ASN A 13 27.12 -26.93 -19.59
C ASN A 13 28.35 -26.35 -20.32
N SER A 14 28.28 -26.20 -21.65
CA SER A 14 29.34 -25.55 -22.43
C SER A 14 29.55 -24.09 -22.00
N LEU A 15 28.47 -23.35 -21.74
CA LEU A 15 28.56 -21.96 -21.27
C LEU A 15 29.08 -21.89 -19.83
N ARG A 16 28.63 -22.80 -18.95
CA ARG A 16 29.16 -22.92 -17.59
C ARG A 16 30.66 -23.15 -17.59
N GLY A 17 31.12 -24.16 -18.34
CA GLY A 17 32.53 -24.50 -18.47
C GLY A 17 33.36 -23.43 -19.20
N ASP A 18 32.72 -22.56 -19.99
CA ASP A 18 33.40 -21.41 -20.59
C ASP A 18 33.58 -20.26 -19.60
N LEU A 19 32.58 -20.00 -18.75
CA LEU A 19 32.66 -19.00 -17.68
C LEU A 19 33.69 -19.35 -16.61
N THR A 20 33.85 -20.63 -16.26
CA THR A 20 34.87 -21.07 -15.29
C THR A 20 36.31 -20.80 -15.73
N LYS A 21 36.55 -20.55 -17.03
CA LYS A 21 37.87 -20.12 -17.54
C LYS A 21 38.24 -18.70 -17.11
N TRP A 22 37.24 -17.88 -16.80
CA TRP A 22 37.41 -16.46 -16.49
C TRP A 22 37.07 -16.15 -15.03
N MET A 23 36.10 -16.87 -14.45
CA MET A 23 35.49 -16.57 -13.15
C MET A 23 35.48 -17.81 -12.26
N GLN A 24 35.43 -17.58 -10.94
CA GLN A 24 35.23 -18.65 -9.97
C GLN A 24 33.74 -18.90 -9.77
N GLU A 25 33.27 -20.13 -9.98
CA GLU A 25 31.92 -20.55 -9.55
C GLU A 25 31.94 -20.79 -8.04
N ILE A 26 31.16 -20.02 -7.29
CA ILE A 26 31.09 -20.09 -5.81
C ILE A 26 29.85 -20.84 -5.32
N ASP A 27 28.81 -20.89 -6.16
CA ASP A 27 27.59 -21.65 -5.97
C ASP A 27 27.01 -21.96 -7.37
N ALA A 28 26.09 -22.91 -7.47
CA ALA A 28 25.54 -23.37 -8.73
C ALA A 28 24.96 -22.21 -9.56
N GLY A 29 25.64 -21.88 -10.66
CA GLY A 29 25.24 -20.76 -11.52
C GLY A 29 25.61 -19.37 -11.01
N VAL A 30 26.47 -19.24 -9.99
CA VAL A 30 26.96 -17.97 -9.44
C VAL A 30 28.47 -17.87 -9.63
N TYR A 31 28.89 -16.94 -10.46
CA TYR A 31 30.29 -16.72 -10.86
C TYR A 31 30.78 -15.38 -10.34
N VAL A 32 31.99 -15.35 -9.78
CA VAL A 32 32.63 -14.14 -9.27
C VAL A 32 33.99 -13.94 -9.92
N GLY A 33 34.27 -12.70 -10.34
CA GLY A 33 35.51 -12.32 -10.99
C GLY A 33 35.81 -10.82 -10.84
N ASN A 34 37.00 -10.42 -11.26
CA ASN A 34 37.45 -9.03 -11.20
C ASN A 34 38.02 -8.64 -12.57
N PHE A 35 37.31 -7.75 -13.27
CA PHE A 35 37.60 -7.40 -14.65
C PHE A 35 37.52 -5.90 -14.88
N ASN A 36 38.31 -5.41 -15.86
CA ASN A 36 38.11 -4.06 -16.39
C ASN A 36 36.84 -3.99 -17.26
N SER A 37 36.40 -2.77 -17.58
CA SER A 37 35.15 -2.55 -18.33
C SER A 37 35.09 -3.27 -19.67
N ARG A 38 36.21 -3.30 -20.42
CA ARG A 38 36.28 -3.91 -21.75
C ARG A 38 36.14 -5.44 -21.70
N VAL A 39 36.86 -6.09 -20.79
CA VAL A 39 36.77 -7.54 -20.60
C VAL A 39 35.38 -7.94 -20.12
N ARG A 40 34.80 -7.17 -19.18
CA ARG A 40 33.44 -7.37 -18.70
C ARG A 40 32.40 -7.28 -19.82
N GLU A 41 32.49 -6.28 -20.69
CA GLU A 41 31.56 -6.10 -21.82
C GLU A 41 31.66 -7.23 -22.84
N ASN A 42 32.87 -7.67 -23.18
CA ASN A 42 33.09 -8.82 -24.05
C ASN A 42 32.53 -10.11 -23.45
N LEU A 43 32.74 -10.32 -22.14
CA LEU A 43 32.23 -11.49 -21.43
C LEU A 43 30.70 -11.50 -21.41
N TRP A 44 30.08 -10.34 -21.20
CA TRP A 44 28.62 -10.18 -21.26
C TRP A 44 28.06 -10.52 -22.64
N GLN A 45 28.67 -10.00 -23.70
CA GLN A 45 28.23 -10.29 -25.06
C GLN A 45 28.33 -11.78 -25.36
N ARG A 46 29.44 -12.41 -24.98
CA ARG A 46 29.65 -13.85 -25.13
C ARG A 46 28.60 -14.68 -24.39
N ILE A 47 28.16 -14.24 -23.21
CA ILE A 47 27.04 -14.88 -22.50
C ILE A 47 25.77 -14.78 -23.32
N ILE A 48 25.39 -13.57 -23.75
CA ILE A 48 24.18 -13.34 -24.56
C ILE A 48 24.16 -14.24 -25.80
N ASP A 49 25.28 -14.33 -26.52
CA ASP A 49 25.38 -15.09 -27.76
C ASP A 49 25.21 -16.62 -27.54
N ASN A 50 25.45 -17.12 -26.33
CA ASN A 50 25.49 -18.55 -26.02
C ASN A 50 24.42 -19.02 -25.01
N ILE A 51 23.59 -18.11 -24.50
CA ILE A 51 22.67 -18.42 -23.38
C ILE A 51 21.42 -19.19 -23.80
N GLY A 52 20.96 -19.03 -25.05
CA GLY A 52 19.70 -19.62 -25.53
C GLY A 52 18.50 -19.16 -24.69
N ASP A 53 17.64 -20.10 -24.27
CA ASP A 53 16.45 -19.85 -23.44
C ASP A 53 16.77 -19.69 -21.93
N GLY A 54 18.06 -19.75 -21.57
CA GLY A 54 18.52 -19.50 -20.21
C GLY A 54 18.47 -18.02 -19.85
N SER A 55 18.61 -17.72 -18.56
CA SER A 55 18.58 -16.34 -18.04
C SER A 55 19.92 -15.94 -17.43
N ALA A 56 20.37 -14.71 -17.65
CA ALA A 56 21.60 -14.18 -17.06
C ALA A 56 21.37 -12.84 -16.36
N THR A 57 22.10 -12.61 -15.26
CA THR A 57 22.28 -11.29 -14.65
C THR A 57 23.75 -11.05 -14.39
N MET A 58 24.28 -9.89 -14.75
CA MET A 58 25.64 -9.47 -14.43
C MET A 58 25.63 -8.20 -13.60
N THR A 59 26.13 -8.27 -12.38
CA THR A 59 26.31 -7.16 -11.45
C THR A 59 27.76 -6.72 -11.43
N TYR A 60 28.02 -5.41 -11.47
CA TYR A 60 29.38 -4.87 -11.45
C TYR A 60 29.43 -3.49 -10.80
N ALA A 61 30.61 -3.14 -10.28
CA ALA A 61 30.85 -1.84 -9.66
C ALA A 61 30.52 -0.68 -10.62
N HIS A 62 29.80 0.31 -10.12
CA HIS A 62 29.40 1.51 -10.85
C HIS A 62 29.44 2.72 -9.92
N ARG A 63 29.70 3.91 -10.46
CA ARG A 63 29.81 5.14 -9.65
C ARG A 63 28.42 5.74 -9.42
N ASN A 64 27.67 5.15 -8.51
CA ASN A 64 26.38 5.63 -8.01
C ASN A 64 26.29 5.43 -6.48
N GLU A 65 25.18 5.84 -5.86
CA GLU A 65 24.99 5.78 -4.40
C GLU A 65 25.12 4.37 -3.82
N ILE A 66 24.68 3.36 -4.57
CA ILE A 66 24.71 1.95 -4.15
C ILE A 66 26.06 1.28 -4.46
N GLY A 67 26.90 1.91 -5.30
CA GLY A 67 28.23 1.42 -5.68
C GLY A 67 28.24 0.29 -6.71
N TYR A 68 27.09 -0.10 -7.26
CA TYR A 68 26.98 -1.11 -8.31
C TYR A 68 25.80 -0.85 -9.26
N THR A 69 25.83 -1.50 -10.42
CA THR A 69 24.70 -1.63 -11.34
C THR A 69 24.65 -3.07 -11.86
N PHE A 70 23.62 -3.42 -12.63
CA PHE A 70 23.50 -4.75 -13.21
C PHE A 70 22.85 -4.75 -14.59
N LYS A 71 23.13 -5.77 -15.39
CA LYS A 71 22.48 -6.07 -16.68
C LYS A 71 21.74 -7.40 -16.57
N THR A 72 20.62 -7.54 -17.25
CA THR A 72 19.83 -8.78 -17.30
C THR A 72 19.56 -9.21 -18.75
N HIS A 73 19.37 -10.51 -18.97
CA HIS A 73 18.95 -11.08 -20.25
C HIS A 73 18.06 -12.29 -20.01
N ASN A 74 16.93 -12.40 -20.75
CA ASN A 74 15.93 -13.46 -20.58
C ASN A 74 15.49 -13.68 -19.12
N THR A 75 15.43 -12.60 -18.37
CA THR A 75 14.85 -12.60 -17.03
C THR A 75 13.57 -11.79 -17.06
N ASN A 76 12.68 -12.09 -16.13
CA ASN A 76 11.54 -11.23 -15.85
C ASN A 76 11.97 -9.91 -15.19
N ARG A 77 13.27 -9.58 -15.07
CA ARG A 77 13.77 -8.41 -14.34
C ARG A 77 14.33 -7.37 -15.30
N ASN A 78 13.83 -6.14 -15.24
CA ASN A 78 14.37 -4.99 -15.97
C ASN A 78 14.98 -3.97 -15.00
N LEU A 79 16.01 -3.28 -15.46
CA LEU A 79 16.65 -2.17 -14.74
C LEU A 79 15.89 -0.87 -15.02
N LEU A 80 15.54 -0.14 -13.97
CA LEU A 80 15.04 1.24 -14.04
C LEU A 80 15.97 2.15 -13.22
N ASP A 81 16.63 3.10 -13.85
CA ASP A 81 17.44 4.10 -13.16
C ASP A 81 16.53 5.25 -12.67
N VAL A 82 16.55 5.50 -11.36
CA VAL A 82 15.82 6.62 -10.73
C VAL A 82 16.82 7.39 -9.88
N ASP A 83 17.17 8.61 -10.32
CA ASP A 83 18.13 9.50 -9.65
C ASP A 83 19.50 8.83 -9.35
N GLY A 84 19.96 7.93 -10.22
CA GLY A 84 21.23 7.21 -10.06
C GLY A 84 21.11 5.89 -9.29
N ILE A 85 19.92 5.56 -8.79
CA ILE A 85 19.64 4.30 -8.09
C ILE A 85 19.08 3.25 -9.08
N PRO A 86 19.74 2.10 -9.25
CA PRO A 86 19.24 1.01 -10.09
C PRO A 86 18.11 0.22 -9.38
N LEU A 87 16.86 0.43 -9.81
CA LEU A 87 15.68 -0.34 -9.36
C LEU A 87 15.40 -1.56 -10.25
N VAL A 88 14.83 -2.61 -9.67
CA VAL A 88 14.48 -3.88 -10.36
C VAL A 88 12.96 -3.94 -10.60
N LEU A 89 12.53 -3.93 -11.86
CA LEU A 89 11.13 -4.16 -12.27
C LEU A 89 10.91 -5.62 -12.64
N VAL A 90 9.90 -6.31 -12.09
CA VAL A 90 9.56 -7.70 -12.46
C VAL A 90 8.39 -7.75 -13.46
N ARG A 91 8.63 -8.17 -14.71
CA ARG A 91 7.62 -8.44 -15.75
C ARG A 91 6.89 -9.76 -15.52
N SER A 92 5.57 -9.76 -15.67
CA SER A 92 4.72 -10.95 -15.61
C SER A 92 4.23 -11.31 -17.03
N ASP A 93 4.94 -12.19 -17.72
CA ASP A 93 4.53 -12.68 -19.04
C ASP A 93 3.77 -14.02 -18.90
N ASN A 94 2.46 -13.99 -19.15
CA ASN A 94 1.63 -15.18 -19.29
C ASN A 94 1.52 -15.57 -20.78
N LYS A 95 2.14 -16.70 -21.16
CA LYS A 95 1.74 -17.50 -22.32
C LYS A 95 1.71 -18.98 -21.95
N GLU A 96 0.63 -19.63 -22.35
CA GLU A 96 0.17 -20.98 -22.04
C GLU A 96 1.03 -22.06 -22.73
N GLU A 97 1.21 -23.23 -22.10
CA GLU A 97 0.62 -24.51 -22.57
C GLU A 97 1.00 -25.71 -21.68
N THR A 98 0.14 -26.71 -21.76
CA THR A 98 -0.20 -27.77 -20.80
C THR A 98 0.56 -29.10 -20.95
N LYS A 99 0.73 -29.89 -19.85
CA LYS A 99 0.53 -31.37 -19.82
C LYS A 99 0.55 -32.04 -18.40
N ILE A 100 -0.64 -32.44 -17.94
CA ILE A 100 -1.12 -33.76 -17.41
C ILE A 100 -0.59 -34.43 -16.08
N LYS A 101 -1.55 -34.59 -15.12
CA LYS A 101 -1.85 -35.66 -14.08
C LYS A 101 -0.90 -35.87 -12.87
N HIS A 102 -1.29 -36.36 -11.67
CA HIS A 102 -2.51 -36.86 -10.99
C HIS A 102 -2.29 -36.74 -9.45
N GLY A 103 -3.33 -36.62 -8.60
CA GLY A 103 -3.23 -36.86 -7.14
C GLY A 103 -4.11 -35.96 -6.24
N PHE A 104 -4.75 -36.53 -5.22
CA PHE A 104 -6.05 -36.10 -4.68
C PHE A 104 -6.03 -35.05 -3.55
N SER A 105 -6.98 -34.09 -3.60
CA SER A 105 -7.85 -33.68 -2.47
C SER A 105 -8.82 -32.54 -2.86
N LYS A 106 -10.14 -32.76 -2.73
CA LYS A 106 -11.20 -31.81 -3.11
C LYS A 106 -11.21 -30.52 -2.26
N GLN A 107 -10.60 -30.48 -1.07
CA GLN A 107 -10.54 -29.26 -0.24
C GLN A 107 -9.52 -28.21 -0.72
N ALA A 108 -8.40 -28.64 -1.35
CA ALA A 108 -7.41 -27.71 -1.89
C ALA A 108 -7.90 -27.00 -3.16
N LYS A 109 -8.80 -27.65 -3.94
CA LYS A 109 -9.43 -27.05 -5.12
C LYS A 109 -10.38 -25.91 -4.77
N HIS A 110 -11.13 -25.98 -3.67
CA HIS A 110 -11.98 -24.85 -3.24
C HIS A 110 -11.15 -23.65 -2.75
N ARG A 111 -9.99 -23.90 -2.14
CA ARG A 111 -9.08 -22.82 -1.69
C ARG A 111 -8.29 -22.18 -2.85
N LYS A 112 -7.90 -22.94 -3.87
CA LYS A 112 -7.21 -22.41 -5.07
C LYS A 112 -8.16 -21.89 -6.18
N ALA A 113 -9.39 -22.38 -6.27
CA ALA A 113 -10.40 -21.87 -7.22
C ALA A 113 -10.92 -20.47 -6.84
N ARG A 114 -10.83 -20.08 -5.55
CA ARG A 114 -11.06 -18.69 -5.12
C ARG A 114 -9.88 -17.76 -5.43
N THR A 115 -8.70 -18.27 -5.74
CA THR A 115 -7.51 -17.45 -6.01
C THR A 115 -7.36 -17.11 -7.50
N TYR A 116 -8.14 -17.73 -8.39
CA TYR A 116 -8.04 -17.51 -9.85
C TYR A 116 -9.41 -17.38 -10.54
N GLN A 117 -10.35 -16.69 -9.90
CA GLN A 117 -11.48 -16.07 -10.60
C GLN A 117 -11.66 -14.63 -10.11
N GLY A 118 -11.50 -13.72 -11.06
CA GLY A 118 -11.66 -12.29 -10.90
C GLY A 118 -10.49 -11.59 -11.53
N LYS A 119 -10.75 -10.71 -12.52
CA LYS A 119 -10.04 -9.41 -12.56
C LYS A 119 -9.75 -9.05 -11.11
N THR A 120 -8.49 -8.84 -10.68
CA THR A 120 -8.20 -8.50 -9.28
C THR A 120 -9.06 -7.31 -8.94
N GLN A 121 -10.20 -7.57 -8.30
CA GLN A 121 -11.14 -6.53 -7.98
C GLN A 121 -10.41 -5.81 -6.87
N ALA A 122 -9.92 -4.62 -7.23
CA ALA A 122 -9.14 -3.80 -6.34
C ALA A 122 -9.85 -3.78 -4.99
N LYS A 123 -9.15 -4.20 -3.94
CA LYS A 123 -9.77 -4.43 -2.64
C LYS A 123 -10.37 -3.11 -2.19
N LYS A 124 -11.67 -3.14 -1.91
CA LYS A 124 -12.42 -1.96 -1.51
C LYS A 124 -12.41 -1.85 0.00
N TYR A 125 -12.18 -0.63 0.49
CA TYR A 125 -12.24 -0.28 1.89
C TYR A 125 -12.87 1.11 2.01
N VAL A 126 -13.35 1.43 3.20
CA VAL A 126 -13.92 2.74 3.50
C VAL A 126 -12.98 3.46 4.45
N VAL A 127 -12.53 4.63 4.04
CA VAL A 127 -11.83 5.55 4.94
C VAL A 127 -12.87 6.37 5.67
N VAL A 128 -12.77 6.46 6.99
CA VAL A 128 -13.72 7.16 7.86
C VAL A 128 -12.95 8.17 8.71
N ASP A 129 -13.55 9.34 8.87
CA ASP A 129 -13.12 10.40 9.76
C ASP A 129 -14.36 11.08 10.36
N ILE A 130 -14.27 11.56 11.60
CA ILE A 130 -15.35 12.29 12.26
C ILE A 130 -14.86 13.59 12.88
N GLU A 131 -15.73 14.60 12.90
CA GLU A 131 -15.54 15.78 13.73
C GLU A 131 -16.44 15.68 14.97
N THR A 132 -15.91 16.17 16.10
CA THR A 132 -16.57 16.03 17.41
C THR A 132 -16.57 17.35 18.17
N SER A 133 -17.51 17.50 19.10
CA SER A 133 -17.57 18.67 19.97
C SER A 133 -16.54 18.64 21.12
N GLY A 134 -15.63 17.67 21.13
CA GLY A 134 -14.58 17.47 22.13
C GLY A 134 -14.08 16.02 22.16
N LEU A 135 -13.20 15.70 23.11
CA LEU A 135 -12.39 14.46 23.03
C LEU A 135 -12.97 13.24 23.77
N ASP A 136 -13.92 13.45 24.68
CA ASP A 136 -14.51 12.39 25.50
C ASP A 136 -15.86 11.94 24.90
N TYR A 137 -15.94 10.70 24.42
CA TYR A 137 -17.09 10.17 23.70
C TYR A 137 -18.37 10.04 24.56
N GLU A 138 -18.23 9.99 25.88
CA GLU A 138 -19.39 9.93 26.79
C GLU A 138 -19.97 11.32 27.05
N LYS A 139 -19.13 12.36 26.95
CA LYS A 139 -19.49 13.75 27.28
C LYS A 139 -19.77 14.60 26.05
N HIS A 140 -19.14 14.29 24.92
CA HIS A 140 -19.20 15.07 23.69
C HIS A 140 -19.99 14.35 22.59
N LYS A 141 -20.26 15.09 21.52
CA LYS A 141 -21.13 14.65 20.41
C LYS A 141 -20.34 14.60 19.11
N ILE A 142 -20.73 13.68 18.23
CA ILE A 142 -20.32 13.72 16.82
C ILE A 142 -21.07 14.86 16.16
N ILE A 143 -20.36 15.70 15.42
CA ILE A 143 -20.91 16.86 14.72
C ILE A 143 -20.85 16.71 13.19
N GLU A 144 -19.91 15.91 12.67
CA GLU A 144 -19.80 15.57 11.26
C GLU A 144 -19.26 14.14 11.10
N ILE A 145 -19.76 13.42 10.09
CA ILE A 145 -19.19 12.15 9.63
C ILE A 145 -18.79 12.29 8.17
N GLY A 146 -17.55 11.93 7.87
CA GLY A 146 -17.01 11.84 6.52
C GLY A 146 -16.54 10.42 6.23
N ALA A 147 -16.94 9.86 5.10
CA ALA A 147 -16.47 8.56 4.67
C ALA A 147 -16.29 8.44 3.17
N VAL A 148 -15.29 7.69 2.75
CA VAL A 148 -14.92 7.54 1.35
C VAL A 148 -14.72 6.07 1.04
N LEU A 149 -15.56 5.53 0.16
CA LEU A 149 -15.35 4.20 -0.41
C LEU A 149 -14.29 4.33 -1.49
N THR A 150 -13.19 3.59 -1.33
CA THR A 150 -12.05 3.63 -2.26
C THR A 150 -11.58 2.23 -2.57
N ASN A 151 -10.86 2.09 -3.67
CA ASN A 151 -10.11 0.89 -3.99
C ASN A 151 -8.65 0.96 -3.50
N SER A 152 -7.91 -0.15 -3.60
CA SER A 152 -6.50 -0.27 -3.21
C SER A 152 -5.54 0.70 -3.91
N GLN A 153 -5.94 1.30 -5.04
CA GLN A 153 -5.16 2.25 -5.81
C GLN A 153 -5.46 3.71 -5.42
N GLY A 154 -6.37 3.95 -4.47
CA GLY A 154 -6.79 5.28 -4.05
C GLY A 154 -7.85 5.92 -4.94
N GLU A 155 -8.46 5.16 -5.86
CA GLU A 155 -9.58 5.65 -6.67
C GLU A 155 -10.85 5.72 -5.80
N VAL A 156 -11.41 6.93 -5.72
CA VAL A 156 -12.65 7.18 -4.99
C VAL A 156 -13.83 6.64 -5.79
N LEU A 157 -14.58 5.72 -5.18
CA LEU A 157 -15.73 5.04 -5.77
C LEU A 157 -17.05 5.65 -5.31
N ASP A 158 -17.11 6.11 -4.06
CA ASP A 158 -18.29 6.72 -3.47
C ASP A 158 -17.91 7.57 -2.25
N LYS A 159 -18.77 8.49 -1.84
CA LYS A 159 -18.55 9.39 -0.70
C LYS A 159 -19.81 9.51 0.14
N PHE A 160 -19.61 9.65 1.44
CA PHE A 160 -20.64 9.96 2.42
C PHE A 160 -20.16 11.15 3.25
N GLU A 161 -21.01 12.15 3.40
CA GLU A 161 -20.75 13.33 4.22
C GLU A 161 -22.07 13.77 4.84
N SER A 162 -22.08 13.96 6.15
CA SER A 162 -23.24 14.50 6.84
C SER A 162 -22.83 15.21 8.11
N LEU A 163 -23.35 16.43 8.27
CA LEU A 163 -23.44 17.07 9.57
C LEU A 163 -24.53 16.38 10.40
N ILE A 164 -24.33 16.32 11.71
CA ILE A 164 -25.29 15.74 12.64
C ILE A 164 -25.91 16.86 13.46
N ARG A 165 -27.23 16.83 13.56
CA ARG A 165 -27.98 17.79 14.35
C ARG A 165 -27.70 17.62 15.82
N GLN A 166 -27.23 18.70 16.45
CA GLN A 166 -26.94 18.75 17.87
C GLN A 166 -27.44 20.08 18.45
N GLU A 167 -28.12 20.00 19.59
CA GLU A 167 -28.57 21.18 20.36
C GLU A 167 -27.50 21.57 21.39
N ILE A 168 -26.31 21.92 20.90
CA ILE A 168 -25.15 22.30 21.72
C ILE A 168 -24.57 23.61 21.26
N LYS A 169 -23.88 24.30 22.16
CA LYS A 169 -23.05 25.46 21.82
C LYS A 169 -21.61 24.99 21.67
N LEU A 170 -21.04 25.15 20.47
CA LEU A 170 -19.64 24.82 20.21
C LEU A 170 -18.72 25.85 20.88
N SER A 171 -17.54 25.38 21.28
CA SER A 171 -16.48 26.29 21.73
C SER A 171 -15.92 27.05 20.53
N ASN A 172 -15.45 28.29 20.75
CA ASN A 172 -14.80 29.08 19.70
C ASN A 172 -13.57 28.35 19.10
N GLU A 173 -12.91 27.49 19.88
CA GLU A 173 -11.79 26.68 19.40
C GLU A 173 -12.24 25.66 18.35
N ILE A 174 -13.35 24.97 18.58
CA ILE A 174 -13.90 23.99 17.64
C ILE A 174 -14.39 24.69 16.38
N ILE A 175 -15.16 25.78 16.51
CA ILE A 175 -15.63 26.56 15.35
C ILE A 175 -14.46 27.06 14.52
N LYS A 176 -13.39 27.56 15.16
CA LYS A 176 -12.19 28.03 14.44
C LYS A 176 -11.42 26.89 13.78
N LEU A 177 -11.43 25.71 14.40
CA LEU A 177 -10.74 24.53 13.90
C LEU A 177 -11.47 23.95 12.69
N THR A 178 -12.76 23.66 12.81
CA THR A 178 -13.54 22.92 11.80
C THR A 178 -14.31 23.83 10.85
N GLY A 179 -14.54 25.08 11.22
CA GLY A 179 -15.43 25.99 10.49
C GLY A 179 -16.92 25.69 10.66
N ILE A 180 -17.29 24.67 11.44
CA ILE A 180 -18.69 24.29 11.71
C ILE A 180 -19.26 25.22 12.78
N THR A 181 -20.41 25.83 12.50
CA THR A 181 -21.11 26.72 13.44
C THR A 181 -22.29 26.04 14.12
N ASP A 182 -22.75 26.60 15.25
CA ASP A 182 -23.96 26.14 15.93
C ASP A 182 -25.18 26.10 14.98
N ASN A 183 -25.26 27.05 14.03
CA ASN A 183 -26.34 27.11 13.05
C ASN A 183 -26.26 25.98 12.02
N ASP A 184 -25.05 25.56 11.63
CA ASP A 184 -24.87 24.39 10.76
C ASP A 184 -25.34 23.11 11.45
N LEU A 185 -25.10 22.99 12.76
CA LEU A 185 -25.60 21.86 13.55
C LEU A 185 -27.12 21.86 13.67
N ILE A 186 -27.77 23.00 13.90
CA ILE A 186 -29.25 23.03 13.96
C ILE A 186 -29.88 22.53 12.66
N ASN A 187 -29.22 22.79 11.52
CA ASN A 187 -29.65 22.36 10.19
C ASN A 187 -29.11 20.98 9.77
N GLY A 188 -28.38 20.28 10.65
CA GLY A 188 -27.79 18.97 10.39
C GLY A 188 -28.83 17.85 10.25
N GLY A 189 -28.37 16.68 9.83
CA GLY A 189 -29.20 15.48 9.74
C GLY A 189 -29.56 14.92 11.12
N ASP A 190 -30.69 14.22 11.21
CA ASP A 190 -31.07 13.52 12.45
C ASP A 190 -30.02 12.44 12.83
N GLU A 191 -29.53 12.46 14.07
CA GLU A 191 -28.42 11.60 14.53
C GLU A 191 -28.66 10.13 14.20
N LYS A 192 -29.85 9.61 14.51
CA LYS A 192 -30.16 8.20 14.28
C LYS A 192 -30.17 7.87 12.78
N LYS A 193 -30.83 8.70 11.98
CA LYS A 193 -30.91 8.49 10.53
C LYS A 193 -29.54 8.56 9.86
N VAL A 194 -28.71 9.54 10.25
CA VAL A 194 -27.34 9.67 9.73
C VAL A 194 -26.50 8.45 10.07
N LEU A 195 -26.62 7.92 11.29
CA LEU A 195 -25.93 6.69 11.69
C LEU A 195 -26.43 5.46 10.91
N GLU A 196 -27.74 5.34 10.66
CA GLU A 196 -28.32 4.29 9.83
C GLU A 196 -27.79 4.36 8.39
N ASP A 197 -27.82 5.54 7.78
CA ASP A 197 -27.31 5.80 6.43
C ASP A 197 -25.79 5.51 6.34
N PHE A 198 -25.03 5.90 7.37
CA PHE A 198 -23.61 5.59 7.49
C PHE A 198 -23.33 4.09 7.57
N VAL A 199 -24.07 3.35 8.40
CA VAL A 199 -23.97 1.88 8.49
C VAL A 199 -24.30 1.23 7.14
N CYS A 200 -25.33 1.73 6.45
CA CYS A 200 -25.68 1.29 5.09
C CYS A 200 -24.61 1.60 4.05
N PHE A 201 -23.88 2.71 4.20
CA PHE A 201 -22.76 3.09 3.34
C PHE A 201 -21.55 2.17 3.52
N ILE A 202 -21.12 1.93 4.77
CA ILE A 202 -19.92 1.14 5.06
C ILE A 202 -20.09 -0.35 4.73
N LYS A 203 -21.31 -0.89 4.86
CA LYS A 203 -21.64 -2.31 4.64
C LYS A 203 -20.67 -3.19 5.42
N ASN A 204 -20.10 -4.22 4.78
CA ASN A 204 -19.09 -5.11 5.34
C ASN A 204 -17.67 -4.77 4.85
N HIS A 205 -17.45 -3.57 4.31
CA HIS A 205 -16.11 -3.17 3.85
C HIS A 205 -15.17 -2.97 5.05
N PRO A 206 -13.86 -3.31 4.91
CA PRO A 206 -12.89 -2.92 5.91
C PRO A 206 -12.87 -1.41 6.10
N LEU A 207 -12.73 -0.98 7.35
CA LEU A 207 -12.69 0.43 7.73
C LEU A 207 -11.27 0.86 8.04
N VAL A 208 -10.93 2.07 7.60
CA VAL A 208 -9.60 2.65 7.78
C VAL A 208 -9.78 4.06 8.31
N GLY A 209 -8.98 4.43 9.29
CA GLY A 209 -8.89 5.82 9.74
C GLY A 209 -7.49 6.12 10.25
N TYR A 210 -7.23 7.38 10.56
CA TYR A 210 -5.96 7.80 11.14
C TYR A 210 -6.14 8.10 12.62
N ASN A 211 -5.54 7.30 13.52
CA ASN A 211 -5.87 7.30 14.96
C ASN A 211 -7.30 6.78 15.24
N PHE A 212 -7.75 5.82 14.41
CA PHE A 212 -9.14 5.42 14.23
C PHE A 212 -9.85 4.88 15.48
N ASN A 213 -9.10 4.47 16.51
CA ASN A 213 -9.69 4.06 17.78
C ASN A 213 -10.48 5.20 18.46
N PHE A 214 -10.15 6.46 18.18
CA PHE A 214 -10.92 7.61 18.63
C PHE A 214 -12.32 7.62 17.99
N ASP A 215 -12.36 7.61 16.66
CA ASP A 215 -13.58 7.65 15.84
C ASP A 215 -14.50 6.48 16.16
N MET A 216 -13.95 5.27 16.23
CA MET A 216 -14.71 4.05 16.51
C MET A 216 -15.40 4.07 17.86
N LYS A 217 -14.78 4.67 18.90
CA LYS A 217 -15.43 4.82 20.21
C LYS A 217 -16.64 5.74 20.14
N PHE A 218 -16.51 6.88 19.49
CA PHE A 218 -17.62 7.79 19.27
C PHE A 218 -18.74 7.14 18.45
N LEU A 219 -18.41 6.47 17.36
CA LEU A 219 -19.39 5.81 16.49
C LEU A 219 -20.14 4.70 17.23
N ASN A 220 -19.43 3.76 17.87
CA ASN A 220 -20.08 2.64 18.56
C ASN A 220 -20.91 3.10 19.78
N TYR A 221 -20.43 4.10 20.54
CA TYR A 221 -21.21 4.69 21.62
C TYR A 221 -22.53 5.31 21.13
N ASN A 222 -22.49 6.07 20.02
CA ASN A 222 -23.70 6.69 19.48
C ASN A 222 -24.63 5.67 18.80
N LEU A 223 -24.09 4.62 18.19
CA LEU A 223 -24.89 3.50 17.67
C LEU A 223 -25.64 2.79 18.80
N GLU A 224 -24.95 2.44 19.90
CA GLU A 224 -25.55 1.81 21.06
C GLU A 224 -26.65 2.68 21.69
N LYS A 225 -26.36 3.98 21.90
CA LYS A 225 -27.33 4.97 22.40
C LYS A 225 -28.60 5.05 21.54
N ASN A 226 -28.47 4.84 20.23
CA ASN A 226 -29.59 4.85 19.28
C ASN A 226 -30.21 3.46 19.04
N SER A 227 -29.82 2.44 19.84
CA SER A 227 -30.26 1.05 19.69
C SER A 227 -29.95 0.44 18.31
N LEU A 228 -28.85 0.89 17.69
CA LEU A 228 -28.32 0.38 16.44
C LEU A 228 -27.22 -0.65 16.72
N LYS A 229 -26.95 -1.52 15.73
CA LYS A 229 -25.91 -2.54 15.87
C LYS A 229 -24.53 -1.90 15.85
N GLU A 230 -23.64 -2.42 16.69
CA GLU A 230 -22.24 -2.04 16.71
C GLU A 230 -21.54 -2.35 15.38
N ILE A 231 -20.57 -1.53 15.00
CA ILE A 231 -19.71 -1.78 13.84
C ILE A 231 -18.79 -2.96 14.16
N THR A 232 -18.94 -4.04 13.40
CA THR A 232 -18.14 -5.27 13.52
C THR A 232 -17.17 -5.47 12.37
N ASN A 233 -17.05 -4.47 11.51
CA ASN A 233 -16.15 -4.46 10.36
C ASN A 233 -14.70 -4.67 10.80
N THR A 234 -13.87 -5.27 9.93
CA THR A 234 -12.42 -5.25 10.14
C THR A 234 -11.92 -3.81 10.09
N THR A 235 -11.20 -3.38 11.13
CA THR A 235 -10.69 -2.01 11.25
C THR A 235 -9.17 -1.96 11.12
N TYR A 236 -8.67 -0.87 10.55
CA TYR A 236 -7.25 -0.60 10.38
C TYR A 236 -6.93 0.83 10.80
N ASP A 237 -6.07 1.00 11.81
CA ASP A 237 -5.54 2.31 12.18
C ASP A 237 -4.25 2.58 11.38
N LEU A 238 -4.36 3.49 10.41
CA LEU A 238 -3.29 3.83 9.48
C LEU A 238 -2.05 4.38 10.19
N LYS A 239 -2.23 5.05 11.33
CA LYS A 239 -1.12 5.57 12.15
C LYS A 239 -0.20 4.46 12.65
N THR A 240 -0.74 3.26 12.92
CA THR A 240 0.04 2.10 13.36
C THR A 240 0.94 1.58 12.23
N TYR A 241 0.45 1.60 11.00
CA TYR A 241 1.23 1.18 9.83
C TYR A 241 2.31 2.21 9.49
N VAL A 242 1.96 3.49 9.53
CA VAL A 242 2.93 4.58 9.31
C VAL A 242 4.09 4.51 10.32
N LYS A 243 3.81 4.24 11.61
CA LYS A 243 4.85 4.07 12.64
C LYS A 243 5.84 2.95 12.32
N ARG A 244 5.40 1.90 11.62
CA ARG A 244 6.26 0.78 11.22
C ARG A 244 7.11 1.14 10.01
N GLU A 245 6.57 1.91 9.05
CA GLU A 245 7.30 2.32 7.85
C GLU A 245 8.24 3.50 8.07
N LYS A 246 7.85 4.44 8.94
CA LYS A 246 8.54 5.73 9.16
C LYS A 246 8.84 5.94 10.64
N MET A 247 9.70 5.08 11.19
CA MET A 247 9.95 4.96 12.64
C MET A 247 10.50 6.22 13.32
N PHE A 248 11.15 7.13 12.58
CA PHE A 248 11.93 8.24 13.14
C PHE A 248 11.31 9.63 12.88
N LEU A 249 9.99 9.71 12.68
CA LEU A 249 9.32 11.00 12.54
C LEU A 249 9.31 11.80 13.85
N LYS A 250 9.50 13.12 13.73
CA LYS A 250 9.42 14.07 14.86
C LYS A 250 8.14 13.90 15.67
N ASN A 251 7.03 13.65 14.99
CA ASN A 251 5.76 13.27 15.58
C ASN A 251 4.89 12.56 14.52
N TYR A 252 3.82 11.90 14.97
CA TYR A 252 2.86 11.20 14.13
C TYR A 252 1.50 11.90 14.13
N LYS A 253 1.50 13.23 13.98
CA LYS A 253 0.29 13.97 13.60
C LYS A 253 0.09 13.82 12.09
N LEU A 254 -1.16 13.78 11.65
CA LEU A 254 -1.51 13.55 10.24
C LEU A 254 -0.74 14.50 9.31
N GLU A 255 -0.72 15.81 9.59
CA GLU A 255 0.03 16.79 8.79
C GLU A 255 1.53 16.50 8.65
N THR A 256 2.18 16.01 9.72
CA THR A 256 3.62 15.68 9.68
C THR A 256 3.85 14.44 8.81
N VAL A 257 2.95 13.46 8.93
CA VAL A 257 2.99 12.24 8.12
C VAL A 257 2.72 12.55 6.65
N LEU A 258 1.72 13.35 6.32
CA LEU A 258 1.42 13.71 4.93
C LEU A 258 2.63 14.34 4.23
N LYS A 259 3.34 15.24 4.91
CA LYS A 259 4.57 15.86 4.40
C LYS A 259 5.67 14.83 4.14
N GLU A 260 5.85 13.87 5.05
CA GLU A 260 6.83 12.80 4.89
C GLU A 260 6.54 11.92 3.66
N TYR A 261 5.26 11.67 3.36
CA TYR A 261 4.84 10.92 2.18
C TYR A 261 4.75 11.78 0.91
N GLY A 262 5.19 13.05 0.96
CA GLY A 262 5.18 13.96 -0.19
C GLY A 262 3.78 14.46 -0.58
N ILE A 263 2.77 14.26 0.26
CA ILE A 263 1.39 14.69 0.03
C ILE A 263 1.25 16.16 0.43
N LYS A 264 1.17 17.04 -0.57
CA LYS A 264 1.01 18.50 -0.38
C LYS A 264 -0.47 18.91 -0.21
N LYS A 265 -1.18 18.27 0.72
CA LYS A 265 -2.54 18.67 1.13
C LYS A 265 -2.54 19.08 2.59
N LYS A 266 -3.41 20.03 2.93
CA LYS A 266 -3.66 20.42 4.32
C LYS A 266 -4.76 19.54 4.91
N VAL A 267 -4.74 19.44 6.23
CA VAL A 267 -5.84 18.88 7.02
C VAL A 267 -6.73 20.06 7.31
N ASP A 268 -7.96 20.00 6.81
CA ASP A 268 -8.89 21.14 6.86
C ASP A 268 -9.85 21.04 8.05
N HIS A 269 -9.76 19.95 8.84
CA HIS A 269 -10.64 19.67 9.98
C HIS A 269 -12.12 19.66 9.56
N ARG A 270 -12.33 18.98 8.43
CA ARG A 270 -13.63 18.68 7.84
C ARG A 270 -13.63 17.22 7.49
N ALA A 271 -14.61 16.48 8.01
CA ALA A 271 -14.53 15.03 8.07
C ALA A 271 -14.34 14.39 6.68
N LEU A 272 -15.08 14.85 5.66
CA LEU A 272 -14.92 14.31 4.30
C LEU A 272 -13.56 14.69 3.68
N ALA A 273 -13.09 15.91 3.90
CA ALA A 273 -11.82 16.39 3.36
C ALA A 273 -10.65 15.60 3.96
N ASP A 274 -10.69 15.37 5.28
CA ASP A 274 -9.67 14.64 6.00
C ASP A 274 -9.71 13.14 5.70
N ALA A 275 -10.89 12.56 5.47
CA ALA A 275 -11.03 11.21 4.93
C ALA A 275 -10.40 11.10 3.52
N LEU A 276 -10.60 12.06 2.62
CA LEU A 276 -9.97 12.07 1.29
C LEU A 276 -8.45 12.20 1.36
N VAL A 277 -7.94 13.03 2.28
CA VAL A 277 -6.50 13.13 2.53
C VAL A 277 -5.95 11.81 3.07
N THR A 278 -6.70 11.15 3.95
CA THR A 278 -6.36 9.83 4.48
C THR A 278 -6.40 8.74 3.42
N VAL A 279 -7.28 8.80 2.41
CA VAL A 279 -7.24 7.91 1.21
C VAL A 279 -5.91 8.05 0.47
N ASN A 280 -5.45 9.29 0.25
CA ASN A 280 -4.18 9.55 -0.42
C ASN A 280 -3.02 8.92 0.38
N LEU A 281 -3.01 9.08 1.71
CA LEU A 281 -2.01 8.44 2.56
C LEU A 281 -2.12 6.90 2.51
N ALA A 282 -3.32 6.34 2.65
CA ALA A 282 -3.55 4.90 2.67
C ALA A 282 -3.06 4.22 1.38
N SER A 283 -3.23 4.87 0.22
CA SER A 283 -2.73 4.39 -1.07
C SER A 283 -1.20 4.32 -1.19
N GLN A 284 -0.47 4.95 -0.26
CA GLN A 284 1.00 5.00 -0.27
C GLN A 284 1.67 4.22 0.88
N VAL A 285 0.91 3.80 1.89
CA VAL A 285 1.42 3.03 3.05
C VAL A 285 1.46 1.54 2.69
N ASN A 286 2.65 1.02 2.36
CA ASN A 286 2.78 -0.35 1.84
C ASN A 286 2.44 -1.42 2.89
N GLU A 287 2.83 -1.21 4.15
CA GLU A 287 2.52 -2.12 5.26
C GLU A 287 1.01 -2.28 5.48
N PHE A 288 0.23 -1.23 5.22
CA PHE A 288 -1.23 -1.29 5.22
C PHE A 288 -1.74 -2.07 4.01
N LEU A 289 -1.28 -1.74 2.80
CA LEU A 289 -1.71 -2.40 1.56
C LEU A 289 -1.42 -3.90 1.52
N LYS A 290 -0.36 -4.36 2.22
CA LYS A 290 -0.06 -5.79 2.40
C LYS A 290 -1.07 -6.53 3.29
N LYS A 291 -1.76 -5.82 4.18
CA LYS A 291 -2.71 -6.39 5.15
C LYS A 291 -4.16 -6.33 4.69
N LEU A 292 -4.50 -5.34 3.87
CA LEU A 292 -5.78 -5.23 3.18
C LEU A 292 -6.00 -6.48 2.32
#